data_AF-A0A1B6FTB4-F1
#
_entry.id   AF-A0A1B6FTB4-F1
#
_cell.length_a   1.000
_cell.length_b   1.000
_cell.length_c   1.000
_cell.angle_alpha   90.00
_cell.angle_beta   90.00
_cell.angle_gamma   90.00
#
_symmetry.space_group_name_H-M   'P 1'
#
loop_
_entity.id
_entity.type
_entity.pdbx_description
1 polymer ?
#
loop_
_entity_poly.entity_id
_entity_poly.type
_entity_poly.pdbx_seq_one_letter_code
_entity_poly.pdbx_strand_id
1 'polypeptide(L)'
;KRSRGKKKKKNRTTDKEADRLREDFLRTQALYNITGLLEHKQETASKKKAYDLRLKELRKQEITNQILRSDNKTKTLWNIVNGERKPKTSCNPQQLVNSDGEKITDPKNIANYLNLRFTTAADNALAANPRQSLNILTNNNCDSPLLTLNHSTVGEMEKVISSLKTKTLSGIDEVSSKLVKICKEELAGPINHLINMSFDEGKFPTRLKLSKVIPLFKQGNAAEASNYRPISLISTFSKVFENVALSRLMNHILEHNMLTNHQHGFIKGRSTITAITSLVEFIVDQCEAGNITTTVLLDFSKAFDCLDHSQLLLKLEAFGIYGNTASWFHSYLTD
;
A
#
# COMPACT_ATOMS: atom_id res chain seq x y z
N LYS A 1 -30.93 -13.06 -7.04
CA LYS A 1 -30.30 -14.20 -7.76
C LYS A 1 -28.79 -13.97 -7.85
N ARG A 2 -27.98 -14.59 -6.97
CA ARG A 2 -26.52 -14.47 -7.01
C ARG A 2 -25.99 -15.19 -8.24
N SER A 3 -25.27 -14.49 -9.13
CA SER A 3 -24.56 -15.15 -10.22
C SER A 3 -23.50 -16.06 -9.61
N ARG A 4 -23.63 -17.36 -9.84
CA ARG A 4 -22.56 -18.32 -9.53
C ARG A 4 -21.37 -17.90 -10.38
N GLY A 5 -20.32 -17.36 -9.74
CA GLY A 5 -19.07 -17.04 -10.41
C GLY A 5 -18.61 -18.27 -11.18
N LYS A 6 -18.52 -18.15 -12.51
CA LYS A 6 -17.94 -19.18 -13.36
C LYS A 6 -16.56 -19.51 -12.80
N LYS A 7 -16.37 -20.70 -12.20
CA LYS A 7 -15.03 -21.24 -11.94
C LYS A 7 -14.31 -21.21 -13.29
N LYS A 8 -13.30 -20.34 -13.43
CA LYS A 8 -12.39 -20.37 -14.58
C LYS A 8 -11.92 -21.82 -14.70
N LYS A 9 -12.27 -22.50 -15.81
CA LYS A 9 -11.64 -23.77 -16.17
C LYS A 9 -10.14 -23.49 -16.16
N LYS A 10 -9.38 -24.14 -15.26
CA LYS A 10 -7.91 -24.17 -15.39
C LYS A 10 -7.66 -24.85 -16.73
N ASN A 11 -7.30 -24.10 -17.76
CA ASN A 11 -6.83 -24.66 -19.02
C ASN A 11 -5.64 -25.56 -18.65
N ARG A 12 -5.80 -26.86 -18.83
CA ARG A 12 -4.68 -27.80 -18.68
C ARG A 12 -3.83 -27.61 -19.92
N THR A 13 -2.66 -27.02 -19.77
CA THR A 13 -1.61 -27.03 -20.78
C THR A 13 -1.17 -28.49 -20.94
N THR A 14 -1.53 -29.12 -22.05
CA THR A 14 -1.08 -30.47 -22.43
C THR A 14 -0.39 -30.38 -23.78
N ASP A 15 0.64 -31.20 -23.97
CA ASP A 15 1.31 -31.40 -25.24
C ASP A 15 1.19 -32.88 -25.65
N LYS A 16 1.58 -33.19 -26.89
CA LYS A 16 1.47 -34.55 -27.46
C LYS A 16 2.21 -35.59 -26.62
N GLU A 17 3.31 -35.19 -25.96
CA GLU A 17 4.10 -36.06 -25.09
C GLU A 17 3.39 -36.36 -23.76
N ALA A 18 2.79 -35.35 -23.13
CA ALA A 18 1.98 -35.54 -21.92
C ALA A 18 0.74 -36.41 -22.18
N ASP A 19 0.12 -36.27 -23.36
CA ASP A 19 -1.02 -37.12 -23.74
C ASP A 19 -0.59 -38.58 -23.92
N ARG A 20 0.54 -38.83 -24.57
CA ARG A 20 1.13 -40.18 -24.67
C ARG A 20 1.46 -40.78 -23.30
N LEU A 21 2.13 -40.02 -22.42
CA LEU A 21 2.47 -40.48 -21.07
C LEU A 21 1.22 -40.75 -20.22
N ARG A 22 0.14 -39.99 -20.44
CA ARG A 22 -1.16 -40.22 -19.81
C ARG A 22 -1.78 -41.53 -20.28
N GLU A 23 -1.75 -41.82 -21.58
CA GLU A 23 -2.25 -43.08 -22.12
C GLU A 23 -1.48 -44.28 -21.55
N ASP A 24 -0.15 -44.21 -21.52
CA ASP A 24 0.72 -45.23 -20.91
C ASP A 24 0.36 -45.48 -19.43
N PHE A 25 0.15 -44.41 -18.67
CA PHE A 25 -0.30 -44.49 -17.28
C PHE A 25 -1.67 -45.14 -17.14
N LEU A 26 -2.64 -44.77 -17.99
CA LEU A 26 -3.99 -45.34 -17.94
C LEU A 26 -4.00 -46.83 -18.34
N ARG A 27 -3.18 -47.23 -19.32
CA ARG A 27 -3.03 -48.63 -19.74
C ARG A 27 -2.46 -49.49 -18.62
N THR A 28 -1.36 -49.05 -18.00
CA THR A 28 -0.73 -49.77 -16.88
C THR A 28 -1.65 -49.81 -15.65
N GLN A 29 -2.39 -48.74 -15.37
CA GLN A 29 -3.38 -48.71 -14.31
C GLN A 29 -4.54 -49.68 -14.55
N ALA A 30 -5.06 -49.76 -15.78
CA ALA A 30 -6.09 -50.73 -16.14
C ALA A 30 -5.59 -52.17 -16.00
N LEU A 31 -4.35 -52.44 -16.42
CA LEU A 31 -3.72 -53.75 -16.29
C LEU A 31 -3.54 -54.16 -14.82
N TYR A 32 -3.09 -53.25 -13.96
CA TYR A 32 -3.01 -53.50 -12.52
C TYR A 32 -4.38 -53.79 -11.89
N ASN A 33 -5.42 -53.04 -12.28
CA ASN A 33 -6.78 -53.26 -11.76
C ASN A 33 -7.35 -54.64 -12.13
N ILE A 34 -6.93 -55.21 -13.26
CA ILE A 34 -7.34 -56.55 -13.71
C ILE A 34 -6.51 -57.65 -13.04
N THR A 35 -5.20 -57.45 -12.92
CA THR A 35 -4.26 -58.52 -12.56
C THR A 35 -3.87 -58.55 -11.07
N GLY A 36 -3.91 -57.43 -10.37
CA GLY A 36 -3.50 -57.31 -8.97
C GLY A 36 -2.00 -57.55 -8.69
N LEU A 37 -1.19 -57.79 -9.72
CA LEU A 37 0.23 -58.13 -9.58
C LEU A 37 1.08 -56.92 -9.13
N LEU A 38 2.08 -57.20 -8.29
CA LEU A 38 2.97 -56.18 -7.72
C LEU A 38 3.83 -55.49 -8.79
N GLU A 39 4.23 -56.21 -9.84
CA GLU A 39 5.00 -55.67 -10.97
C GLU A 39 4.23 -54.58 -11.71
N HIS A 40 2.96 -54.84 -12.07
CA HIS A 40 2.10 -53.86 -12.72
C HIS A 40 1.81 -52.64 -11.83
N LYS A 41 1.84 -52.80 -10.49
CA LYS A 41 1.76 -51.68 -9.53
C LYS A 41 2.99 -50.78 -9.62
N GLN A 42 4.19 -51.36 -9.67
CA GLN A 42 5.45 -50.64 -9.80
C GLN A 42 5.57 -49.92 -11.15
N GLU A 43 5.11 -50.58 -12.22
CA GLU A 43 5.07 -50.00 -13.56
C GLU A 43 4.09 -48.81 -13.63
N THR A 44 2.87 -48.97 -13.08
CA THR A 44 1.88 -47.88 -12.99
C THR A 44 2.44 -46.69 -12.23
N ALA A 45 3.14 -46.92 -11.11
CA ALA A 45 3.76 -45.85 -10.33
C ALA A 45 4.85 -45.12 -11.13
N SER A 46 5.65 -45.86 -11.91
CA SER A 46 6.71 -45.30 -12.77
C SER A 46 6.12 -44.46 -13.91
N LYS A 47 5.11 -44.96 -14.61
CA LYS A 47 4.42 -44.24 -15.68
C LYS A 47 3.68 -43.01 -15.16
N LYS A 48 3.05 -43.10 -13.99
CA LYS A 48 2.44 -41.95 -13.30
C LYS A 48 3.48 -40.89 -12.97
N LYS A 49 4.63 -41.28 -12.41
CA LYS A 49 5.74 -40.36 -12.09
C LYS A 49 6.24 -39.64 -13.33
N ALA A 50 6.40 -40.33 -14.46
CA ALA A 50 6.82 -39.73 -15.72
C ALA A 50 5.80 -38.69 -16.24
N TYR A 51 4.50 -39.02 -16.21
CA TYR A 51 3.43 -38.09 -16.57
C TYR A 51 3.39 -36.85 -15.65
N ASP A 52 3.50 -37.06 -14.33
CA ASP A 52 3.51 -35.96 -13.35
C ASP A 52 4.74 -35.04 -13.52
N LEU A 53 5.91 -35.61 -13.83
CA LEU A 53 7.13 -34.84 -14.09
C LEU A 53 6.99 -33.97 -15.34
N ARG A 54 6.43 -34.53 -16.43
CA ARG A 54 6.18 -33.77 -17.67
C ARG A 54 5.20 -32.62 -17.43
N LEU A 55 4.13 -32.86 -16.67
CA LEU A 55 3.16 -31.83 -16.34
C LEU A 55 3.76 -30.71 -15.47
N LYS A 56 4.71 -31.05 -14.59
CA LYS A 56 5.46 -30.06 -13.80
C LYS A 56 6.34 -29.17 -14.69
N GLU A 57 7.02 -29.75 -15.66
CA GLU A 57 7.87 -29.03 -16.60
C GLU A 57 7.05 -28.09 -17.50
N LEU A 58 5.94 -28.57 -18.08
CA LEU A 58 5.03 -27.75 -18.90
C LEU A 58 4.49 -26.54 -18.12
N ARG A 59 4.13 -26.74 -16.84
CA ARG A 59 3.69 -25.63 -15.97
C ARG A 59 4.80 -24.63 -15.73
N LYS A 60 6.04 -25.09 -15.49
CA LYS A 60 7.20 -24.20 -15.28
C LYS A 60 7.46 -23.36 -16.53
N GLN A 61 7.43 -23.97 -17.71
CA GLN A 61 7.63 -23.27 -18.97
C GLN A 61 6.53 -22.24 -19.25
N GLU A 62 5.26 -22.60 -19.04
CA GLU A 62 4.14 -21.69 -19.22
C GLU A 62 4.23 -20.49 -18.27
N ILE A 63 4.50 -20.72 -16.99
CA ILE A 63 4.69 -19.65 -15.99
C ILE A 63 5.85 -18.74 -16.40
N THR A 64 6.97 -19.31 -16.85
CA THR A 64 8.14 -18.55 -17.28
C THR A 64 7.81 -17.68 -18.50
N ASN A 65 7.14 -18.25 -19.50
CA ASN A 65 6.71 -17.53 -20.70
C ASN A 65 5.71 -16.43 -20.35
N GLN A 66 4.78 -16.68 -19.43
CA GLN A 66 3.82 -15.68 -18.95
C GLN A 66 4.50 -14.50 -18.26
N ILE A 67 5.53 -14.77 -17.45
CA ILE A 67 6.31 -13.71 -16.77
C ILE A 67 7.12 -12.91 -17.80
N LEU A 68 7.82 -13.58 -18.72
CA LEU A 68 8.66 -12.93 -19.72
C LEU A 68 7.88 -12.05 -20.70
N ARG A 69 6.66 -12.45 -21.07
CA ARG A 69 5.78 -11.69 -21.97
C ARG A 69 5.08 -10.49 -21.30
N SER A 70 5.18 -10.35 -19.98
CA SER A 70 4.48 -9.28 -19.25
C SER A 70 5.32 -8.03 -19.09
N ASP A 71 4.71 -6.86 -19.31
CA ASP A 71 5.33 -5.55 -19.06
C ASP A 71 5.78 -5.39 -17.60
N ASN A 72 5.05 -5.98 -16.64
CA ASN A 72 5.39 -5.94 -15.22
C ASN A 72 5.60 -7.35 -14.67
N LYS A 73 6.82 -7.86 -14.86
CA LYS A 73 7.28 -9.18 -14.42
C LYS A 73 6.98 -9.45 -12.94
N THR A 74 7.26 -8.49 -12.06
CA THR A 74 7.04 -8.63 -10.61
C THR A 74 5.57 -8.76 -10.27
N LYS A 75 4.70 -7.93 -10.84
CA LYS A 75 3.24 -8.00 -10.63
C LYS A 75 2.67 -9.32 -11.14
N THR A 76 3.11 -9.77 -12.31
CA THR A 76 2.68 -11.04 -12.90
C THR A 76 3.12 -12.24 -12.05
N LEU A 77 4.37 -12.26 -11.59
CA LEU A 77 4.86 -13.26 -10.65
C LEU A 77 3.99 -13.33 -9.38
N TRP A 78 3.73 -12.18 -8.74
CA TRP A 78 2.89 -12.13 -7.54
C TRP A 78 1.44 -12.55 -7.81
N ASN A 79 0.88 -12.26 -8.98
CA ASN A 79 -0.45 -12.73 -9.36
C ASN A 79 -0.50 -14.26 -9.48
N ILE A 80 0.53 -14.89 -10.05
CA ILE A 80 0.65 -16.35 -10.15
C ILE A 80 0.74 -16.97 -8.75
N VAL A 81 1.64 -16.45 -7.91
CA VAL A 81 1.80 -16.90 -6.51
C VAL A 81 0.49 -16.75 -5.74
N ASN A 82 -0.20 -15.62 -5.87
CA ASN A 82 -1.47 -15.38 -5.19
C ASN A 82 -2.61 -16.25 -5.74
N GLY A 83 -2.56 -16.65 -7.01
CA GLY A 83 -3.53 -17.56 -7.62
C GLY A 83 -3.35 -19.01 -7.19
N GLU A 84 -2.13 -19.43 -6.83
CA GLU A 84 -1.86 -20.75 -6.25
C GLU A 84 -2.02 -20.77 -4.73
N ARG A 85 -1.94 -19.62 -4.06
CA ARG A 85 -2.34 -19.48 -2.65
C ARG A 85 -3.86 -19.58 -2.49
N LYS A 86 -4.32 -20.01 -1.30
CA LYS A 86 -5.74 -19.96 -0.95
C LYS A 86 -6.25 -18.52 -1.18
N PRO A 87 -7.43 -18.33 -1.82
CA PRO A 87 -7.95 -17.00 -2.05
C PRO A 87 -8.10 -16.28 -0.70
N LYS A 88 -7.64 -15.02 -0.63
CA LYS A 88 -7.97 -14.16 0.50
C LYS A 88 -9.49 -14.01 0.53
N THR A 89 -10.13 -14.45 1.60
CA THR A 89 -11.54 -14.17 1.84
C THR A 89 -11.66 -12.67 2.04
N SER A 90 -12.09 -11.95 1.00
CA SER A 90 -12.57 -10.58 1.12
C SER A 90 -13.87 -10.63 1.93
N CYS A 91 -13.76 -10.66 3.25
CA CYS A 91 -14.92 -10.53 4.13
C CYS A 91 -15.16 -9.05 4.38
N ASN A 92 -16.26 -8.53 3.84
CA ASN A 92 -16.94 -7.46 4.57
C ASN A 92 -17.42 -8.08 5.89
N PRO A 93 -17.23 -7.41 7.04
CA PRO A 93 -17.69 -7.93 8.32
C PRO A 93 -19.21 -8.11 8.25
N GLN A 94 -19.67 -9.36 8.24
CA GLN A 94 -21.09 -9.69 8.43
C GLN A 94 -21.46 -9.64 9.91
N GLN A 95 -20.45 -9.74 10.78
CA GLN A 95 -20.59 -9.75 12.21
C GLN A 95 -19.27 -9.31 12.84
N LEU A 96 -19.34 -8.50 13.90
CA LEU A 96 -18.21 -8.22 14.80
C LEU A 96 -18.54 -8.70 16.22
N VAL A 97 -17.52 -8.90 17.04
CA VAL A 97 -17.65 -9.19 18.48
C VAL A 97 -17.10 -8.00 19.25
N ASN A 98 -17.90 -7.46 20.19
CA ASN A 98 -17.45 -6.39 21.06
C ASN A 98 -16.55 -6.92 22.19
N SER A 99 -16.03 -6.02 23.03
CA SER A 99 -15.17 -6.41 24.16
C SER A 99 -15.90 -7.30 25.19
N ASP A 100 -17.23 -7.23 25.25
CA ASP A 100 -18.08 -7.96 26.18
C ASP A 100 -18.55 -9.33 25.62
N GLY A 101 -18.11 -9.69 24.41
CA GLY A 101 -18.46 -10.96 23.75
C GLY A 101 -19.77 -10.93 22.97
N GLU A 102 -20.48 -9.81 22.94
CA GLU A 102 -21.72 -9.64 22.18
C GLU A 102 -21.46 -9.48 20.68
N LYS A 103 -22.40 -10.00 19.89
CA LYS A 103 -22.30 -10.05 18.43
C LYS A 103 -23.03 -8.85 17.82
N ILE A 104 -22.29 -7.98 17.14
CA ILE A 104 -22.82 -6.87 16.37
C ILE A 104 -23.05 -7.35 14.94
N THR A 105 -24.30 -7.39 14.48
CA THR A 105 -24.69 -7.85 13.14
C THR A 105 -25.25 -6.75 12.25
N ASP A 106 -25.82 -5.70 12.85
CA ASP A 106 -26.35 -4.56 12.10
C ASP A 106 -25.23 -3.78 11.39
N PRO A 107 -25.32 -3.54 10.07
CA PRO A 107 -24.25 -2.86 9.31
C PRO A 107 -23.92 -1.45 9.80
N LYS A 108 -24.90 -0.68 10.30
CA LYS A 108 -24.66 0.67 10.82
C LYS A 108 -23.92 0.61 12.14
N ASN A 109 -24.31 -0.31 13.03
CA ASN A 109 -23.63 -0.53 14.30
C ASN A 109 -22.21 -1.08 14.11
N ILE A 110 -21.99 -1.97 13.13
CA ILE A 110 -20.66 -2.45 12.74
C ILE A 110 -19.78 -1.26 12.30
N ALA A 111 -20.29 -0.39 11.44
CA ALA A 111 -19.55 0.78 10.97
C ALA A 111 -19.22 1.74 12.11
N ASN A 112 -20.18 2.04 12.99
CA ASN A 112 -19.97 2.90 14.16
C ASN A 112 -18.94 2.32 15.13
N TYR A 113 -19.02 1.01 15.40
CA TYR A 113 -18.07 0.33 16.28
C TYR A 113 -16.64 0.33 15.72
N LEU A 114 -16.48 0.07 14.41
CA LEU A 114 -15.18 0.18 13.76
C LEU A 114 -14.65 1.61 13.78
N ASN A 115 -15.50 2.60 13.52
CA ASN A 115 -15.11 4.00 13.56
C ASN A 115 -14.61 4.39 14.96
N LEU A 116 -15.37 4.05 16.00
CA LEU A 116 -14.98 4.28 17.40
C LEU A 116 -13.64 3.61 17.73
N ARG A 117 -13.43 2.37 17.27
CA ARG A 117 -12.17 1.66 17.47
C ARG A 117 -11.00 2.30 16.73
N PHE A 118 -11.22 2.85 15.53
CA PHE A 118 -10.17 3.51 14.77
C PHE A 118 -9.81 4.88 15.36
N THR A 119 -10.78 5.66 15.82
CA THR A 119 -10.50 6.99 16.43
C THR A 119 -9.81 6.86 17.78
N THR A 120 -10.28 5.96 18.64
CA THR A 120 -9.70 5.76 19.99
C THR A 120 -8.38 4.96 19.99
N ALA A 121 -8.00 4.37 18.86
CA ALA A 121 -6.82 3.53 18.77
C ALA A 121 -5.52 4.27 19.12
N ALA A 122 -5.38 5.52 18.69
CA ALA A 122 -4.21 6.34 18.94
C ALA A 122 -4.11 6.75 20.41
N ASP A 123 -5.20 7.30 20.95
CA ASP A 123 -5.28 7.77 22.34
C ASP A 123 -4.94 6.67 23.33
N ASN A 124 -5.46 5.46 23.10
CA ASN A 124 -5.13 4.30 23.94
C ASN A 124 -3.65 3.92 23.86
N ALA A 125 -3.01 4.04 22.69
CA ALA A 125 -1.59 3.74 22.53
C ALA A 125 -0.69 4.80 23.19
N LEU A 126 -1.11 6.07 23.14
CA LEU A 126 -0.45 7.19 23.81
C LEU A 126 -0.61 7.12 25.33
N ALA A 127 -1.80 6.78 25.83
CA ALA A 127 -2.05 6.61 27.27
C ALA A 127 -1.22 5.48 27.88
N ALA A 128 -0.97 4.41 27.13
CA ALA A 128 -0.12 3.30 27.56
C ALA A 128 1.37 3.67 27.63
N ASN A 129 1.81 4.73 26.95
CA ASN A 129 3.19 5.18 26.90
C ASN A 129 3.26 6.69 27.21
N PRO A 130 3.10 7.09 28.48
CA PRO A 130 3.11 8.50 28.85
C PRO A 130 4.42 9.16 28.39
N ARG A 131 4.26 10.22 27.59
CA ARG A 131 5.38 10.92 26.98
C ARG A 131 6.28 11.52 28.07
N GLN A 132 7.56 11.21 28.06
CA GLN A 132 8.54 12.14 28.60
C GLN A 132 8.68 13.29 27.60
N SER A 133 8.52 14.53 28.06
CA SER A 133 8.81 15.72 27.27
C SER A 133 10.30 15.73 26.94
N LEU A 134 10.66 15.16 25.79
CA LEU A 134 11.94 15.42 25.18
C LEU A 134 11.83 16.82 24.58
N ASN A 135 12.55 17.78 25.18
CA ASN A 135 12.84 19.07 24.56
C ASN A 135 13.77 18.82 23.37
N ILE A 136 13.24 18.30 22.27
CA ILE A 136 14.01 18.06 21.05
C ILE A 136 14.20 19.40 20.36
N LEU A 137 15.36 19.99 20.61
CA LEU A 137 16.07 20.95 19.77
C LEU A 137 15.23 22.14 19.27
N THR A 138 15.10 23.15 20.12
CA THR A 138 15.02 24.56 19.70
C THR A 138 16.39 25.00 19.14
N ASN A 139 16.90 24.36 18.09
CA ASN A 139 17.95 25.00 17.31
C ASN A 139 17.24 26.00 16.42
N ASN A 140 17.07 27.21 16.95
CA ASN A 140 16.71 28.41 16.22
C ASN A 140 17.88 28.76 15.28
N ASN A 141 18.17 27.89 14.31
CA ASN A 141 19.07 28.24 13.22
C ASN A 141 18.31 29.24 12.35
N CYS A 142 18.62 30.52 12.55
CA CYS A 142 18.10 31.65 11.78
C CYS A 142 18.52 31.60 10.29
N ASP A 143 19.39 30.64 9.93
CA ASP A 143 19.96 30.47 8.58
C ASP A 143 19.31 29.35 7.76
N SER A 144 18.26 28.68 8.27
CA SER A 144 17.51 27.72 7.45
C SER A 144 16.87 28.45 6.26
N PRO A 145 17.03 27.95 5.02
CA PRO A 145 16.42 28.56 3.86
C PRO A 145 14.89 28.55 4.01
N LEU A 146 14.25 29.64 3.60
CA LEU A 146 12.82 29.86 3.77
C LEU A 146 12.03 29.14 2.67
N LEU A 147 11.10 28.26 3.06
CA LEU A 147 10.09 27.73 2.15
C LEU A 147 8.88 28.67 2.08
N THR A 148 8.54 29.10 0.87
CA THR A 148 7.26 29.74 0.58
C THR A 148 6.44 28.86 -0.36
N LEU A 149 5.17 28.63 -0.04
CA LEU A 149 4.22 27.97 -0.95
C LEU A 149 3.90 28.89 -2.14
N ASN A 150 4.80 28.90 -3.12
CA ASN A 150 4.64 29.71 -4.32
C ASN A 150 3.42 29.29 -5.13
N HIS A 151 2.82 30.28 -5.79
CA HIS A 151 1.66 30.11 -6.67
C HIS A 151 1.90 29.04 -7.73
N SER A 152 0.87 28.25 -7.98
CA SER A 152 0.84 27.32 -9.10
C SER A 152 0.34 27.98 -10.39
N THR A 153 0.60 27.30 -11.50
CA THR A 153 0.07 27.66 -12.82
C THR A 153 -0.96 26.65 -13.31
N VAL A 154 -1.82 27.06 -14.25
CA VAL A 154 -2.81 26.17 -14.87
C VAL A 154 -2.13 24.95 -15.53
N GLY A 155 -1.00 25.16 -16.22
CA GLY A 155 -0.24 24.07 -16.82
C GLY A 155 0.39 23.11 -15.79
N GLU A 156 0.73 23.60 -14.59
CA GLU A 156 1.11 22.72 -13.47
C GLU A 156 -0.09 21.89 -13.01
N MET A 157 -1.27 22.49 -12.88
CA MET A 157 -2.49 21.78 -12.47
C MET A 157 -2.86 20.65 -13.42
N GLU A 158 -2.79 20.90 -14.73
CA GLU A 158 -3.03 19.85 -15.73
C GLU A 158 -2.07 18.67 -15.58
N LYS A 159 -0.78 18.95 -15.30
CA LYS A 159 0.24 17.91 -15.04
C LYS A 159 -0.08 17.14 -13.76
N VAL A 160 -0.42 17.83 -12.68
CA VAL A 160 -0.79 17.20 -11.40
C VAL A 160 -2.01 16.31 -11.57
N ILE A 161 -3.08 16.82 -12.20
CA ILE A 161 -4.31 16.07 -12.48
C ILE A 161 -4.00 14.83 -13.34
N SER A 162 -3.19 15.00 -14.38
CA SER A 162 -2.80 13.90 -15.27
C SER A 162 -1.97 12.82 -14.55
N SER A 163 -1.16 13.21 -13.57
CA SER A 163 -0.31 12.30 -12.78
C SER A 163 -1.10 11.42 -11.79
N LEU A 164 -2.32 11.81 -11.42
CA LEU A 164 -3.15 11.06 -10.47
C LEU A 164 -3.40 9.63 -10.96
N LYS A 165 -3.50 8.66 -10.04
CA LYS A 165 -3.89 7.30 -10.44
C LYS A 165 -5.36 7.28 -10.86
N THR A 166 -5.65 6.83 -12.08
CA THR A 166 -7.02 6.72 -12.60
C THR A 166 -7.82 5.69 -11.79
N LYS A 167 -8.70 6.17 -10.92
CA LYS A 167 -9.60 5.38 -10.07
C LYS A 167 -11.04 5.87 -10.22
N THR A 168 -11.97 4.93 -10.18
CA THR A 168 -13.42 5.18 -10.17
C THR A 168 -13.97 5.43 -8.77
N LEU A 169 -13.24 5.01 -7.73
CA LEU A 169 -13.59 5.31 -6.33
C LEU A 169 -13.45 6.82 -6.05
N SER A 170 -14.41 7.36 -5.32
CA SER A 170 -14.52 8.77 -4.94
C SER A 170 -14.68 8.92 -3.42
N GLY A 171 -14.32 10.10 -2.92
CA GLY A 171 -14.48 10.45 -1.50
C GLY A 171 -15.94 10.71 -1.14
N ILE A 172 -16.15 11.55 -0.13
CA ILE A 172 -17.50 12.00 0.26
C ILE A 172 -18.17 12.89 -0.81
N ASP A 173 -17.36 13.51 -1.65
CA ASP A 173 -17.76 14.40 -2.74
C ASP A 173 -18.28 13.67 -3.98
N GLU A 174 -18.18 12.34 -4.00
CA GLU A 174 -18.54 11.48 -5.13
C GLU A 174 -17.78 11.77 -6.44
N VAL A 175 -16.76 12.61 -6.41
CA VAL A 175 -15.92 12.98 -7.56
C VAL A 175 -14.69 12.09 -7.69
N SER A 176 -14.69 11.23 -8.70
CA SER A 176 -13.58 10.30 -8.96
C SER A 176 -12.42 10.96 -9.71
N SER A 177 -11.20 10.48 -9.46
CA SER A 177 -10.02 10.90 -10.24
C SER A 177 -10.13 10.66 -11.75
N LYS A 178 -10.93 9.66 -12.16
CA LYS A 178 -11.23 9.44 -13.58
C LYS A 178 -12.02 10.61 -14.16
N LEU A 179 -13.02 11.11 -13.44
CA LEU A 179 -13.85 12.24 -13.89
C LEU A 179 -13.02 13.52 -13.98
N VAL A 180 -12.25 13.84 -12.93
CA VAL A 180 -11.39 15.04 -12.91
C VAL A 180 -10.38 15.06 -14.05
N LYS A 181 -9.84 13.90 -14.43
CA LYS A 181 -8.95 13.78 -15.59
C LYS A 181 -9.63 14.03 -16.93
N ILE A 182 -10.90 13.66 -17.07
CA ILE A 182 -11.67 13.88 -18.30
C ILE A 182 -11.94 15.37 -18.47
N CYS A 183 -12.32 16.06 -17.39
CA CYS A 183 -12.63 17.49 -17.39
C CYS A 183 -11.42 18.36 -16.97
N LYS A 184 -10.20 17.92 -17.29
CA LYS A 184 -8.99 18.54 -16.73
C LYS A 184 -8.80 19.98 -17.23
N GLU A 185 -9.17 20.27 -18.48
CA GLU A 185 -8.89 21.54 -19.16
C GLU A 185 -9.77 22.66 -18.57
N GLU A 186 -10.99 22.29 -18.19
CA GLU A 186 -12.02 23.14 -17.63
C GLU A 186 -11.86 23.32 -16.13
N LEU A 187 -11.38 22.28 -15.43
CA LEU A 187 -11.18 22.32 -13.98
C LEU A 187 -9.83 22.89 -13.56
N ALA A 188 -8.80 22.84 -14.40
CA ALA A 188 -7.46 23.30 -14.03
C ALA A 188 -7.42 24.77 -13.63
N GLY A 189 -8.13 25.66 -14.35
CA GLY A 189 -8.19 27.09 -14.04
C GLY A 189 -8.80 27.38 -12.65
N PRO A 190 -10.05 26.96 -12.39
CA PRO A 190 -10.68 27.14 -11.09
C PRO A 190 -9.91 26.51 -9.92
N ILE A 191 -9.37 25.29 -10.10
CA ILE A 191 -8.57 24.62 -9.06
C ILE A 191 -7.30 25.42 -8.76
N ASN A 192 -6.60 25.91 -9.80
CA ASN A 192 -5.41 26.72 -9.63
C ASN A 192 -5.68 27.98 -8.80
N HIS A 193 -6.79 28.66 -9.10
CA HIS A 193 -7.19 29.85 -8.37
C HIS A 193 -7.43 29.56 -6.88
N LEU A 194 -8.16 28.49 -6.57
CA LEU A 194 -8.43 28.09 -5.18
C LEU A 194 -7.17 27.69 -4.41
N ILE A 195 -6.21 27.06 -5.09
CA ILE A 195 -4.92 26.68 -4.50
C ILE A 195 -4.10 27.93 -4.16
N ASN A 196 -3.99 28.88 -5.09
CA ASN A 196 -3.23 30.10 -4.87
C ASN A 196 -3.87 30.93 -3.73
N MET A 197 -5.19 31.06 -3.72
CA MET A 197 -5.90 31.68 -2.59
C MET A 197 -5.62 30.97 -1.26
N SER A 198 -5.64 29.63 -1.26
CA SER A 198 -5.36 28.83 -0.06
C SER A 198 -3.94 29.07 0.47
N PHE A 199 -2.95 29.20 -0.41
CA PHE A 199 -1.57 29.52 -0.04
C PHE A 199 -1.43 30.96 0.47
N ASP A 200 -2.07 31.92 -0.19
CA ASP A 200 -2.06 33.33 0.21
C ASP A 200 -2.71 33.54 1.58
N GLU A 201 -3.82 32.86 1.86
CA GLU A 201 -4.50 32.93 3.15
C GLU A 201 -3.83 32.08 4.24
N GLY A 202 -2.91 31.19 3.86
CA GLY A 202 -2.32 30.21 4.76
C GLY A 202 -3.35 29.25 5.36
N LYS A 203 -4.39 28.86 4.61
CA LYS A 203 -5.49 28.01 5.09
C LYS A 203 -5.79 26.87 4.16
N PHE A 204 -5.84 25.65 4.69
CA PHE A 204 -6.30 24.49 3.95
C PHE A 204 -7.84 24.42 3.95
N PRO A 205 -8.50 24.19 2.81
CA PRO A 205 -9.96 24.20 2.76
C PRO A 205 -10.60 23.14 3.66
N THR A 206 -11.43 23.56 4.63
CA THR A 206 -12.07 22.66 5.62
C THR A 206 -12.85 21.52 4.98
N ARG A 207 -13.57 21.77 3.87
CA ARG A 207 -14.32 20.73 3.15
C ARG A 207 -13.43 19.64 2.56
N LEU A 208 -12.16 19.94 2.28
CA LEU A 208 -11.21 18.99 1.72
C LEU A 208 -10.50 18.13 2.78
N LYS A 209 -10.69 18.44 4.07
CA LYS A 209 -10.20 17.62 5.20
C LYS A 209 -11.06 16.37 5.43
N LEU A 210 -12.31 16.40 5.00
CA LEU A 210 -13.24 15.28 5.16
C LEU A 210 -12.79 14.07 4.34
N SER A 211 -12.77 12.90 4.99
CA SER A 211 -12.40 11.64 4.36
C SER A 211 -13.42 10.55 4.65
N LYS A 212 -13.63 9.66 3.67
CA LYS A 212 -14.48 8.48 3.83
C LYS A 212 -13.61 7.31 4.29
N VAL A 213 -13.79 6.84 5.52
CA VAL A 213 -13.02 5.71 6.06
C VAL A 213 -13.63 4.39 5.62
N ILE A 214 -12.81 3.54 4.99
CA ILE A 214 -13.19 2.19 4.57
C ILE A 214 -12.39 1.18 5.40
N PRO A 215 -13.04 0.31 6.20
CA PRO A 215 -12.35 -0.75 6.92
C PRO A 215 -11.88 -1.83 5.94
N LEU A 216 -10.56 -2.04 5.87
CA LEU A 216 -9.96 -3.12 5.08
C LEU A 216 -9.51 -4.26 6.00
N PHE A 217 -10.07 -5.45 5.77
CA PHE A 217 -9.64 -6.65 6.49
C PHE A 217 -8.17 -6.99 6.18
N LYS A 218 -7.35 -7.10 7.22
CA LYS A 218 -5.91 -7.40 7.12
C LYS A 218 -5.66 -8.91 7.15
N GLN A 219 -5.97 -9.56 8.27
CA GLN A 219 -5.71 -10.98 8.55
C GLN A 219 -6.39 -11.41 9.86
N GLY A 220 -6.43 -12.70 10.18
CA GLY A 220 -6.95 -13.19 11.47
C GLY A 220 -8.45 -13.47 11.45
N ASN A 221 -9.13 -13.22 12.57
CA ASN A 221 -10.56 -13.41 12.70
C ASN A 221 -11.31 -12.17 12.18
N ALA A 222 -12.20 -12.34 11.20
CA ALA A 222 -12.99 -11.27 10.62
C ALA A 222 -14.04 -10.68 11.58
N ALA A 223 -14.31 -11.34 12.71
CA ALA A 223 -15.20 -10.82 13.74
C ALA A 223 -14.51 -9.84 14.71
N GLU A 224 -13.18 -9.73 14.67
CA GLU A 224 -12.41 -8.84 15.54
C GLU A 224 -12.08 -7.52 14.85
N ALA A 225 -12.40 -6.40 15.48
CA ALA A 225 -12.15 -5.07 14.92
C ALA A 225 -10.64 -4.76 14.72
N SER A 226 -9.77 -5.28 15.58
CA SER A 226 -8.30 -5.12 15.52
C SER A 226 -7.68 -5.69 14.23
N ASN A 227 -8.39 -6.61 13.57
CA ASN A 227 -7.98 -7.25 12.34
C ASN A 227 -8.33 -6.44 11.08
N TYR A 228 -8.92 -5.25 11.25
CA TYR A 228 -9.21 -4.29 10.18
C TYR A 228 -8.27 -3.09 10.24
N ARG A 229 -7.96 -2.52 9.08
CA ARG A 229 -7.21 -1.28 8.94
C ARG A 229 -8.12 -0.19 8.37
N PRO A 230 -8.12 1.04 8.92
CA PRO A 230 -8.79 2.15 8.29
C PRO A 230 -8.06 2.54 7.01
N ILE A 231 -8.80 2.72 5.91
CA ILE A 231 -8.30 3.36 4.70
C ILE A 231 -9.13 4.62 4.46
N SER A 232 -8.48 5.77 4.58
CA SER A 232 -9.10 7.07 4.33
C SER A 232 -9.14 7.36 2.83
N LEU A 233 -10.35 7.50 2.29
CA LEU A 233 -10.59 7.91 0.93
C LEU A 233 -10.90 9.41 0.90
N ILE A 234 -9.85 10.20 0.71
CA ILE A 234 -9.92 11.66 0.60
C ILE A 234 -10.44 12.12 -0.77
N SER A 235 -11.00 13.33 -0.82
CA SER A 235 -11.41 14.00 -2.05
C SER A 235 -10.31 13.97 -3.11
N THR A 236 -10.69 13.90 -4.39
CA THR A 236 -9.72 14.04 -5.49
C THR A 236 -9.09 15.43 -5.49
N PHE A 237 -9.85 16.48 -5.16
CA PHE A 237 -9.34 17.84 -5.08
C PHE A 237 -8.36 18.01 -3.93
N SER A 238 -8.64 17.40 -2.77
CA SER A 238 -7.70 17.36 -1.63
C SER A 238 -6.33 16.81 -2.05
N LYS A 239 -6.30 15.71 -2.82
CA LYS A 239 -5.04 15.17 -3.38
C LYS A 239 -4.31 16.15 -4.29
N VAL A 240 -5.02 17.00 -5.04
CA VAL A 240 -4.37 17.99 -5.92
C VAL A 240 -3.69 19.05 -5.07
N PHE A 241 -4.38 19.61 -4.07
CA PHE A 241 -3.81 20.58 -3.12
C PHE A 241 -2.58 19.99 -2.40
N GLU A 242 -2.72 18.79 -1.86
CA GLU A 242 -1.64 18.08 -1.15
C GLU A 242 -0.44 17.83 -2.07
N ASN A 243 -0.64 17.38 -3.32
CA ASN A 243 0.48 17.13 -4.25
C ASN A 243 1.25 18.40 -4.58
N VAL A 244 0.56 19.52 -4.72
CA VAL A 244 1.15 20.83 -5.02
C VAL A 244 2.02 21.27 -3.84
N ALA A 245 1.47 21.28 -2.62
CA ALA A 245 2.21 21.61 -1.40
C ALA A 245 3.36 20.64 -1.14
N LEU A 246 3.14 19.33 -1.30
CA LEU A 246 4.15 18.29 -1.15
C LEU A 246 5.30 18.46 -2.14
N SER A 247 5.01 18.82 -3.40
CA SER A 247 6.07 19.04 -4.39
C SER A 247 6.98 20.20 -3.99
N ARG A 248 6.40 21.30 -3.50
CA ARG A 248 7.15 22.46 -3.00
C ARG A 248 8.00 22.09 -1.77
N LEU A 249 7.39 21.41 -0.80
CA LEU A 249 8.07 20.94 0.41
C LEU A 249 9.23 19.98 0.10
N MET A 250 9.00 18.99 -0.77
CA MET A 250 10.02 17.99 -1.11
C MET A 250 11.16 18.61 -1.92
N ASN A 251 10.89 19.54 -2.83
CA ASN A 251 11.95 20.26 -3.55
C ASN A 251 12.84 21.02 -2.58
N HIS A 252 12.24 21.80 -1.66
CA HIS A 252 12.95 22.53 -0.62
C HIS A 252 13.85 21.64 0.25
N ILE A 253 13.27 20.56 0.77
CA ILE A 253 13.99 19.62 1.64
C ILE A 253 15.18 18.97 0.91
N LEU A 254 15.00 18.61 -0.37
CA LEU A 254 16.03 17.93 -1.16
C LEU A 254 17.11 18.90 -1.66
N GLU A 255 16.74 20.09 -2.13
CA GLU A 255 17.68 21.12 -2.60
C GLU A 255 18.63 21.57 -1.48
N HIS A 256 18.16 21.56 -0.24
CA HIS A 256 18.93 21.97 0.94
C HIS A 256 19.48 20.82 1.77
N ASN A 257 19.42 19.58 1.27
CA ASN A 257 19.95 18.37 1.94
C ASN A 257 19.50 18.23 3.41
N MET A 258 18.24 18.56 3.71
CA MET A 258 17.71 18.57 5.09
C MET A 258 17.39 17.17 5.64
N LEU A 259 17.51 16.12 4.81
CA LEU A 259 17.28 14.73 5.20
C LEU A 259 18.58 13.94 5.17
N THR A 260 18.67 12.93 6.04
CA THR A 260 19.77 11.98 6.03
C THR A 260 19.85 11.21 4.71
N ASN A 261 21.08 11.00 4.22
CA ASN A 261 21.35 10.20 3.04
C ASN A 261 20.95 8.73 3.18
N HIS A 262 20.62 8.26 4.38
CA HIS A 262 20.11 6.90 4.63
C HIS A 262 18.57 6.82 4.61
N GLN A 263 17.85 7.92 4.34
CA GLN A 263 16.40 7.90 4.22
C GLN A 263 16.00 7.36 2.84
N HIS A 264 15.47 6.14 2.78
CA HIS A 264 15.00 5.55 1.50
C HIS A 264 13.49 5.68 1.31
N GLY A 265 12.72 5.70 2.39
CA GLY A 265 11.27 5.82 2.34
C GLY A 265 10.83 7.19 1.86
N PHE A 266 9.87 7.23 0.93
CA PHE A 266 9.25 8.45 0.39
C PHE A 266 10.18 9.41 -0.37
N ILE A 267 11.40 8.98 -0.73
CA ILE A 267 12.33 9.77 -1.54
C ILE A 267 12.30 9.31 -3.01
N LYS A 268 12.20 10.28 -3.93
CA LYS A 268 12.20 10.00 -5.37
C LYS A 268 13.53 9.35 -5.77
N GLY A 269 13.47 8.27 -6.56
CA GLY A 269 14.64 7.52 -6.99
C GLY A 269 15.16 6.50 -5.98
N ARG A 270 14.59 6.43 -4.77
CA ARG A 270 14.93 5.42 -3.76
C ARG A 270 13.80 4.40 -3.61
N SER A 271 14.17 3.19 -3.18
CA SER A 271 13.23 2.08 -2.99
C SER A 271 13.67 1.16 -1.84
N THR A 272 12.84 0.18 -1.50
CA THR A 272 13.21 -0.87 -0.54
C THR A 272 14.45 -1.66 -0.98
N ILE A 273 14.69 -1.77 -2.29
CA ILE A 273 15.88 -2.43 -2.83
C ILE A 273 17.11 -1.59 -2.46
N THR A 274 17.08 -0.28 -2.71
CA THR A 274 18.22 0.59 -2.37
C THR A 274 18.53 0.58 -0.86
N ALA A 275 17.50 0.46 -0.01
CA ALA A 275 17.69 0.38 1.44
C ALA A 275 18.37 -0.93 1.85
N ILE A 276 17.92 -2.06 1.29
CA ILE A 276 18.51 -3.38 1.57
C ILE A 276 19.93 -3.44 1.02
N THR A 277 20.16 -2.94 -0.19
CA THR A 277 21.50 -2.89 -0.79
C THR A 277 22.47 -2.12 0.11
N SER A 278 22.11 -0.90 0.53
CA SER A 278 22.94 -0.10 1.43
C SER A 278 23.21 -0.79 2.77
N LEU A 279 22.21 -1.47 3.34
CA LEU A 279 22.40 -2.26 4.57
C LEU A 279 23.36 -3.44 4.37
N VAL A 280 23.22 -4.16 3.26
CA VAL A 280 24.07 -5.32 2.94
C VAL A 280 25.51 -4.88 2.68
N GLU A 281 25.71 -3.81 1.91
CA GLU A 281 27.02 -3.21 1.68
C GLU A 281 27.69 -2.85 3.01
N PHE A 282 26.98 -2.14 3.89
CA PHE A 282 27.49 -1.80 5.22
C PHE A 282 27.90 -3.04 6.02
N ILE A 283 27.07 -4.10 6.03
CA ILE A 283 27.40 -5.34 6.76
C ILE A 283 28.65 -5.99 6.18
N VAL A 284 28.77 -6.06 4.85
CA VAL A 284 29.93 -6.65 4.17
C VAL A 284 31.20 -5.89 4.53
N ASP A 285 31.18 -4.55 4.41
CA ASP A 285 32.34 -3.70 4.73
C ASP A 285 32.80 -3.87 6.18
N GLN A 286 31.86 -3.93 7.12
CA GLN A 286 32.19 -4.14 8.54
C GLN A 286 32.72 -5.56 8.81
N CYS A 287 32.18 -6.57 8.14
CA CYS A 287 32.70 -7.93 8.22
C CYS A 287 34.13 -8.04 7.67
N GLU A 288 34.43 -7.39 6.55
CA GLU A 288 35.78 -7.37 5.96
C GLU A 288 36.79 -6.63 6.86
N ALA A 289 36.34 -5.59 7.56
CA ALA A 289 37.15 -4.89 8.56
C ALA A 289 37.38 -5.69 9.86
N GLY A 290 36.78 -6.88 10.01
CA GLY A 290 36.86 -7.71 11.21
C GLY A 290 35.99 -7.21 12.37
N ASN A 291 35.04 -6.30 12.12
CA ASN A 291 34.15 -5.75 13.13
C ASN A 291 32.94 -6.67 13.37
N ILE A 292 32.44 -6.68 14.60
CA ILE A 292 31.17 -7.34 14.94
C ILE A 292 30.02 -6.39 14.59
N THR A 293 29.16 -6.82 13.66
CA THR A 293 28.00 -6.03 13.23
C THR A 293 26.73 -6.53 13.90
N THR A 294 25.97 -5.63 14.52
CA THR A 294 24.66 -5.93 15.13
C THR A 294 23.59 -5.03 14.54
N THR A 295 22.46 -5.63 14.13
CA THR A 295 21.33 -4.90 13.54
C THR A 295 20.17 -4.82 14.52
N VAL A 296 19.69 -3.60 14.79
CA VAL A 296 18.48 -3.34 15.57
C VAL A 296 17.36 -2.91 14.62
N LEU A 297 16.26 -3.65 14.61
CA LEU A 297 15.10 -3.37 13.77
C LEU A 297 13.97 -2.80 14.64
N LEU A 298 13.54 -1.57 14.33
CA LEU A 298 12.49 -0.86 15.05
C LEU A 298 11.26 -0.71 14.16
N ASP A 299 10.08 -0.95 14.72
CA ASP A 299 8.79 -0.72 14.06
C ASP A 299 7.88 0.12 14.97
N PHE A 300 7.36 1.21 14.43
CA PHE A 300 6.50 2.13 15.17
C PHE A 300 5.04 1.66 15.14
N SER A 301 4.47 1.43 16.32
CA SER A 301 3.04 1.14 16.45
C SER A 301 2.22 2.37 16.11
N LYS A 302 1.33 2.25 15.12
CA LYS A 302 0.38 3.32 14.70
C LYS A 302 1.08 4.67 14.43
N ALA A 303 2.22 4.64 13.73
CA ALA A 303 3.12 5.78 13.56
C ALA A 303 2.43 7.08 13.10
N PHE A 304 1.47 7.01 12.17
CA PHE A 304 0.75 8.18 11.69
C PHE A 304 -0.33 8.65 12.67
N ASP A 305 -1.03 7.73 13.33
CA ASP A 305 -2.12 8.07 14.25
C ASP A 305 -1.59 8.63 15.58
N CYS A 306 -0.36 8.27 15.98
CA CYS A 306 0.28 8.72 17.22
C CYS A 306 1.19 9.95 17.04
N LEU A 307 1.23 10.55 15.85
CA LEU A 307 2.10 11.69 15.55
C LEU A 307 1.65 12.93 16.31
N ASP A 308 2.58 13.61 16.97
CA ASP A 308 2.29 14.88 17.64
C ASP A 308 2.36 16.04 16.64
N HIS A 309 1.22 16.67 16.37
CA HIS A 309 1.13 17.78 15.43
C HIS A 309 1.91 19.02 15.90
N SER A 310 2.01 19.28 17.21
CA SER A 310 2.79 20.41 17.73
C SER A 310 4.28 20.22 17.49
N GLN A 311 4.80 19.00 17.73
CA GLN A 311 6.21 18.67 17.47
C GLN A 311 6.52 18.67 15.96
N LEU A 312 5.57 18.21 15.14
CA LEU A 312 5.71 18.30 13.69
C LEU A 312 5.83 19.75 13.23
N LEU A 313 4.97 20.65 13.74
CA LEU A 313 5.01 22.06 13.38
C LEU A 313 6.31 22.74 13.82
N LEU A 314 6.79 22.49 15.04
CA LEU A 314 8.10 22.97 15.50
C LEU A 314 9.24 22.49 14.60
N LYS A 315 9.17 21.24 14.12
CA LYS A 315 10.15 20.70 13.18
C LYS A 315 10.06 21.35 11.80
N LEU A 316 8.86 21.69 11.33
CA LEU A 316 8.68 22.43 10.07
C LEU A 316 9.26 23.84 10.20
N GLU A 317 9.04 24.52 11.32
CA GLU A 317 9.68 25.81 11.60
C GLU A 317 11.21 25.72 11.56
N ALA A 318 11.81 24.68 12.16
CA ALA A 318 13.25 24.45 12.09
C ALA A 318 13.77 24.22 10.64
N PHE A 319 12.90 23.78 9.73
CA PHE A 319 13.20 23.65 8.29
C PHE A 319 12.99 24.96 7.50
N GLY A 320 12.79 26.08 8.18
CA GLY A 320 12.59 27.37 7.55
C GLY A 320 11.17 27.55 7.00
N ILE A 321 10.16 26.95 7.63
CA ILE A 321 8.76 27.11 7.25
C ILE A 321 8.09 28.08 8.22
N TYR A 322 7.80 29.29 7.74
CA TYR A 322 7.23 30.37 8.55
C TYR A 322 6.04 31.06 7.84
N GLY A 323 5.38 31.98 8.56
CA GLY A 323 4.31 32.83 8.01
C GLY A 323 3.13 32.04 7.48
N ASN A 324 2.57 32.47 6.34
CA ASN A 324 1.40 31.84 5.74
C ASN A 324 1.63 30.37 5.37
N THR A 325 2.87 29.99 5.03
CA THR A 325 3.21 28.59 4.75
C THR A 325 3.06 27.73 6.01
N ALA A 326 3.59 28.20 7.16
CA ALA A 326 3.41 27.52 8.44
C ALA A 326 1.93 27.47 8.85
N SER A 327 1.20 28.57 8.68
CA SER A 327 -0.25 28.63 8.91
C SER A 327 -1.01 27.62 8.06
N TRP A 328 -0.59 27.40 6.80
CA TRP A 328 -1.23 26.44 5.91
C TRP A 328 -1.05 25.00 6.42
N PHE A 329 0.16 24.62 6.83
CA PHE A 329 0.42 23.31 7.42
C PHE A 329 -0.30 23.13 8.77
N HIS A 330 -0.32 24.17 9.60
CA HIS A 330 -1.10 24.16 10.84
C HIS A 330 -2.58 23.91 10.54
N SER A 331 -3.17 24.70 9.63
CA SER A 331 -4.55 24.56 9.18
C SER A 331 -4.84 23.19 8.55
N TYR A 332 -3.87 22.54 7.92
CA TYR A 332 -4.02 21.20 7.35
C TYR A 332 -4.05 20.11 8.45
N LEU A 333 -3.26 20.27 9.50
CA LEU A 333 -3.10 19.30 10.59
C LEU A 333 -4.14 19.45 11.71
N THR A 334 -4.73 20.62 11.88
CA THR A 334 -5.82 20.87 12.84
C THR A 334 -7.16 20.69 12.15
N ASP A 335 -8.15 20.10 12.83
CA ASP A 335 -9.52 19.99 12.30
C ASP A 335 -10.24 21.35 12.24
#